data_AF-A0A0D0CUK6-F1
#
_entry.id   AF-A0A0D0CUK6-F1
#
_cell.length_a   1.000
_cell.length_b   1.000
_cell.length_c   1.000
_cell.angle_alpha   90.00
_cell.angle_beta   90.00
_cell.angle_gamma   90.00
#
_symmetry.space_group_name_H-M   'P 1'
#
loop_
_entity.id
_entity.type
_entity.pdbx_description
1 polymer ?
#
loop_
_entity_poly.entity_id
_entity_poly.type
_entity_poly.pdbx_seq_one_letter_code
_entity_poly.pdbx_strand_id
1 'polypeptide(L)'
;FLDELLHLEGRCGSLPHCAICKIQLACFQCDDCFGIDMCCSACMVSSHWQHPLHRMKEWTGTYFECTTLKDLGLHIQLGHPVDERCVRTWLAVKDNFIVLHNNGIHSMGLDF
;
A
#
# COMPACT_ATOMS: atom_id res chain seq x y z
N PHE A 1 -2.37 18.82 -21.75
CA PHE A 1 -1.43 17.68 -21.55
C PHE A 1 -0.57 17.91 -20.33
N LEU A 2 0.23 18.99 -20.25
CA LEU A 2 1.00 19.31 -19.04
C LEU A 2 0.10 19.54 -17.80
N ASP A 3 -0.99 20.27 -17.94
CA ASP A 3 -1.92 20.50 -16.82
C ASP A 3 -2.53 19.19 -16.29
N GLU A 4 -2.83 18.24 -17.18
CA GLU A 4 -3.36 16.92 -16.80
C GLU A 4 -2.29 16.10 -16.05
N LEU A 5 -1.03 16.15 -16.50
CA LEU A 5 0.07 15.49 -15.79
C LEU A 5 0.29 16.09 -14.40
N LEU A 6 0.27 17.42 -14.27
CA LEU A 6 0.37 18.10 -12.98
C LEU A 6 -0.83 17.80 -12.07
N HIS A 7 -2.02 17.65 -12.65
CA HIS A 7 -3.23 17.28 -11.93
C HIS A 7 -3.16 15.86 -11.38
N LEU A 8 -2.58 14.92 -12.15
CA LEU A 8 -2.33 13.53 -11.75
C LEU A 8 -1.17 13.39 -10.75
N GLU A 9 -0.17 14.28 -10.79
CA GLU A 9 0.90 14.35 -9.77
C GLU A 9 0.41 14.93 -8.43
N GLY A 10 -0.68 15.69 -8.47
CA GLY A 10 -1.41 16.13 -7.29
C GLY A 10 -2.51 15.15 -6.88
N ARG A 11 -3.41 15.60 -6.01
CA ARG A 11 -4.55 14.77 -5.56
C ARG A 11 -5.58 14.45 -6.66
N CYS A 12 -5.41 14.94 -7.89
CA CYS A 12 -6.37 14.79 -8.97
C CYS A 12 -7.81 15.22 -8.62
N GLY A 13 -7.96 16.17 -7.67
CA GLY A 13 -9.28 16.56 -7.13
C GLY A 13 -9.96 15.51 -6.25
N SER A 14 -9.22 14.50 -5.77
CA SER A 14 -9.74 13.46 -4.87
C SER A 14 -10.41 14.09 -3.64
N LEU A 15 -11.54 13.50 -3.23
CA LEU A 15 -12.16 13.87 -1.96
C LEU A 15 -11.18 13.65 -0.79
N PRO A 16 -11.31 14.45 0.29
CA PRO A 16 -10.48 14.26 1.47
C PRO A 16 -10.70 12.91 2.15
N HIS A 17 -11.82 12.24 1.88
CA HIS A 17 -12.20 10.97 2.48
C HIS A 17 -11.87 9.78 1.58
N CYS A 18 -11.53 8.66 2.19
CA CYS A 18 -11.19 7.40 1.53
C CYS A 18 -12.27 6.98 0.52
N ALA A 19 -11.83 6.60 -0.69
CA ALA A 19 -12.73 6.16 -1.75
C ALA A 19 -13.60 4.94 -1.36
N ILE A 20 -13.12 4.09 -0.44
CA ILE A 20 -13.79 2.85 -0.03
C ILE A 20 -14.64 3.06 1.23
N CYS A 21 -14.03 3.40 2.37
CA CYS A 21 -14.77 3.50 3.64
C CYS A 21 -15.52 4.82 3.85
N LYS A 22 -15.19 5.88 3.09
CA LYS A 22 -15.77 7.24 3.18
C LYS A 22 -15.70 7.91 4.56
N ILE A 23 -15.00 7.31 5.53
CA ILE A 23 -14.91 7.79 6.92
C ILE A 23 -13.53 8.40 7.18
N GLN A 24 -12.46 7.67 6.88
CA GLN A 24 -11.09 8.11 7.15
C GLN A 24 -10.54 8.99 6.03
N LEU A 25 -9.48 9.73 6.32
CA LEU A 25 -8.79 10.54 5.33
C LEU A 25 -8.12 9.67 4.26
N ALA A 26 -8.24 10.12 3.01
CA ALA A 26 -7.56 9.54 1.87
C ALA A 26 -6.14 10.10 1.77
N CYS A 27 -5.16 9.33 2.22
CA CYS A 27 -3.75 9.72 2.22
C CYS A 27 -2.91 8.90 1.25
N PHE A 28 -3.35 7.70 0.86
CA PHE A 28 -2.54 6.76 0.10
C PHE A 28 -3.11 6.52 -1.29
N GLN A 29 -2.22 6.35 -2.26
CA GLN A 29 -2.53 5.97 -3.64
C GLN A 29 -1.63 4.81 -4.07
N CYS A 30 -2.14 3.97 -4.97
CA CYS A 30 -1.36 2.88 -5.56
C CYS A 30 -0.94 3.27 -6.98
N ASP A 31 0.33 3.07 -7.31
CA ASP A 31 0.88 3.37 -8.65
C ASP A 31 0.60 2.27 -9.68
N ASP A 32 0.45 1.02 -9.23
CA ASP A 32 0.28 -0.14 -10.11
C ASP A 32 -1.21 -0.42 -10.42
N CYS A 33 -2.13 0.11 -9.62
CA CYS A 33 -3.57 -0.04 -9.85
C CYS A 33 -4.06 0.94 -10.92
N PHE A 34 -5.04 0.52 -11.72
CA PHE A 34 -5.65 1.37 -12.74
C PHE A 34 -6.42 2.57 -12.18
N GLY A 35 -6.77 2.56 -10.89
CA GLY A 35 -7.50 3.64 -10.24
C GLY A 35 -6.56 4.68 -9.64
N ILE A 36 -6.86 5.96 -9.86
CA ILE A 36 -6.17 7.12 -9.25
C ILE A 36 -6.76 7.41 -7.85
N ASP A 37 -7.71 6.59 -7.39
CA ASP A 37 -8.45 6.79 -6.14
C ASP A 37 -7.55 6.71 -4.90
N MET A 38 -7.67 7.72 -4.04
CA MET A 38 -6.96 7.76 -2.77
C MET A 38 -7.76 7.05 -1.66
N CYS A 39 -7.06 6.28 -0.83
CA CYS A 39 -7.62 5.50 0.27
C CYS A 39 -6.90 5.77 1.59
N CYS A 40 -7.53 5.35 2.70
CA CYS A 40 -6.84 5.26 3.98
C CYS A 40 -5.95 4.01 4.04
N SER A 41 -5.03 3.95 5.00
CA SER A 41 -4.10 2.83 5.17
C SER A 41 -4.81 1.48 5.30
N ALA A 42 -5.84 1.40 6.15
CA ALA A 42 -6.58 0.16 6.39
C ALA A 42 -7.24 -0.38 5.10
N CYS A 43 -7.89 0.51 4.33
CA CYS A 43 -8.50 0.13 3.06
C CYS A 43 -7.42 -0.28 2.05
N MET A 44 -6.28 0.41 2.02
CA MET A 44 -5.16 0.08 1.12
C MET A 44 -4.59 -1.31 1.40
N VAL A 45 -4.35 -1.64 2.68
CA VAL A 45 -3.88 -2.96 3.11
C VAL A 45 -4.89 -4.04 2.73
N SER A 46 -6.18 -3.80 2.99
CA SER A 46 -7.23 -4.79 2.69
C SER A 46 -7.39 -5.07 1.19
N SER A 47 -7.30 -4.04 0.34
CA SER A 47 -7.45 -4.20 -1.11
C SER A 47 -6.22 -4.79 -1.78
N HIS A 48 -5.03 -4.63 -1.17
CA HIS A 48 -3.76 -5.11 -1.72
C HIS A 48 -3.23 -6.36 -1.04
N TRP A 49 -4.03 -7.03 -0.21
CA TRP A 49 -3.64 -8.29 0.44
C TRP A 49 -3.14 -9.34 -0.57
N GLN A 50 -3.79 -9.45 -1.73
CA GLN A 50 -3.40 -10.36 -2.82
C GLN A 50 -2.32 -9.80 -3.77
N HIS A 51 -1.93 -8.54 -3.57
CA HIS A 51 -1.00 -7.79 -4.42
C HIS A 51 0.08 -7.08 -3.59
N PRO A 52 0.90 -7.82 -2.81
CA PRO A 52 1.85 -7.24 -1.86
C PRO A 52 3.04 -6.52 -2.51
N LEU A 53 3.24 -6.68 -3.82
CA LEU A 53 4.33 -6.08 -4.61
C LEU A 53 3.89 -4.81 -5.36
N HIS A 54 2.72 -4.26 -5.02
CA HIS A 54 2.30 -2.97 -5.55
C HIS A 54 2.99 -1.83 -4.81
N ARG A 55 3.34 -0.80 -5.56
CA ARG A 55 4.00 0.42 -5.08
C ARG A 55 2.96 1.40 -4.60
N MET A 56 3.19 1.92 -3.40
CA MET A 56 2.29 2.87 -2.77
C MET A 56 2.93 4.25 -2.73
N LYS A 57 2.08 5.25 -2.65
CA LYS A 57 2.45 6.64 -2.42
C LYS A 57 1.60 7.23 -1.31
N GLU A 58 2.23 7.99 -0.43
CA GLU A 58 1.58 8.76 0.62
C GLU A 58 1.57 10.25 0.27
N TRP A 59 0.41 10.88 0.43
CA TRP A 59 0.25 12.32 0.26
C TRP A 59 0.71 13.05 1.52
N THR A 60 1.82 13.78 1.42
CA THR A 60 2.39 14.55 2.54
C THR A 60 1.63 15.85 2.85
N GLY A 61 0.66 16.21 2.01
CA GLY A 61 0.01 17.53 2.01
C GLY A 61 0.44 18.39 0.83
N THR A 62 1.64 18.14 0.27
CA THR A 62 2.21 18.94 -0.83
C THR A 62 2.63 18.11 -2.03
N TYR A 63 3.15 16.90 -1.82
CA TYR A 63 3.56 15.97 -2.86
C TYR A 63 3.38 14.52 -2.39
N PHE A 64 3.50 13.58 -3.33
CA PHE A 64 3.50 12.16 -3.03
C PHE A 64 4.90 11.64 -2.71
N GLU A 65 5.03 10.96 -1.57
CA GLU A 65 6.23 10.20 -1.20
C GLU A 65 6.01 8.71 -1.43
N CYS A 66 7.03 8.02 -1.92
CA CYS A 66 7.00 6.57 -2.05
C CYS A 66 6.91 5.91 -0.68
N THR A 67 5.97 4.99 -0.51
CA THR A 67 5.80 4.18 0.69
C THR A 67 5.58 2.72 0.30
N THR A 68 5.73 1.80 1.24
CA THR A 68 5.51 0.37 0.99
C THR A 68 4.27 -0.14 1.71
N LEU A 69 3.68 -1.23 1.21
CA LEU A 69 2.59 -1.90 1.91
C LEU A 69 3.02 -2.39 3.31
N LYS A 70 4.30 -2.71 3.48
CA LYS A 70 4.90 -3.02 4.77
C LYS A 70 4.79 -1.84 5.75
N ASP A 71 5.15 -0.63 5.31
CA ASP A 71 5.06 0.59 6.15
C ASP A 71 3.60 0.91 6.53
N LEU A 72 2.64 0.49 5.70
CA LEU A 72 1.21 0.58 5.97
C LEU A 72 0.70 -0.54 6.92
N GLY A 73 1.56 -1.51 7.27
CA GLY A 73 1.25 -2.61 8.17
C GLY A 73 0.81 -3.91 7.49
N LEU A 74 0.97 -4.05 6.18
CA LEU A 74 0.73 -5.34 5.50
C LEU A 74 1.89 -6.30 5.80
N HIS A 75 1.56 -7.40 6.47
CA HIS A 75 2.46 -8.52 6.70
C HIS A 75 1.89 -9.78 6.04
N ILE A 76 2.75 -10.53 5.36
CA ILE A 76 2.37 -11.79 4.72
C ILE A 76 2.75 -12.94 5.63
N GLN A 77 1.76 -13.75 5.98
CA GLN A 77 1.98 -15.00 6.71
C GLN A 77 2.40 -16.10 5.74
N LEU A 78 3.56 -16.71 5.98
CA LEU A 78 4.06 -17.87 5.24
C LEU A 78 3.85 -19.16 6.04
N GLY A 79 3.72 -20.29 5.34
CA GLY A 79 3.65 -21.61 5.97
C GLY A 79 2.25 -22.09 6.38
N HIS A 80 1.22 -21.25 6.22
CA HIS A 80 -0.19 -21.61 6.43
C HIS A 80 -1.01 -21.32 5.17
N PRO A 81 -2.16 -21.99 4.99
CA PRO A 81 -3.16 -21.61 3.99
C PRO A 81 -3.54 -20.12 4.11
N VAL A 82 -3.95 -19.54 2.98
CA VAL A 82 -4.48 -18.16 2.95
C VAL A 82 -5.65 -18.05 3.93
N ASP A 83 -5.69 -16.95 4.70
CA ASP A 83 -6.63 -16.66 5.80
C ASP A 83 -6.47 -17.45 7.12
N GLU A 84 -5.52 -18.39 7.21
CA GLU A 84 -5.18 -19.01 8.50
C GLU A 84 -4.14 -18.18 9.25
N ARG A 85 -4.50 -17.73 10.46
CA ARG A 85 -3.58 -17.05 11.38
C ARG A 85 -2.81 -18.07 12.20
N CYS A 86 -1.48 -17.99 12.20
CA CYS A 86 -0.67 -18.79 13.11
C CYS A 86 -0.97 -18.38 14.56
N VAL A 87 -1.35 -19.35 15.39
CA VAL A 87 -1.59 -19.14 16.84
C VAL A 87 -0.28 -18.78 17.57
N ARG A 88 0.87 -19.10 16.97
CA ARG A 88 2.20 -18.82 17.50
C ARG A 88 3.01 -18.04 16.47
N THR A 89 2.60 -16.80 16.22
CA THR A 89 3.34 -15.90 15.33
C THR A 89 4.77 -15.72 15.81
N TRP A 90 5.71 -16.19 15.02
CA TRP A 90 7.09 -15.76 15.13
C TRP A 90 7.31 -14.66 14.10
N LEU A 91 7.46 -13.44 14.60
CA LEU A 91 7.91 -12.31 13.78
C LEU A 91 9.22 -12.72 13.10
N ALA A 92 9.27 -12.56 11.77
CA ALA A 92 10.49 -12.84 11.02
C ALA A 92 11.66 -12.07 11.65
N VAL A 93 12.64 -12.81 12.17
CA VAL A 93 13.80 -12.22 12.84
C VAL A 93 14.49 -11.28 11.84
N LYS A 94 14.42 -9.97 12.14
CA LYS A 94 14.95 -8.81 11.39
C LYS A 94 14.03 -8.10 10.40
N ASP A 95 12.82 -8.58 10.08
CA ASP A 95 11.83 -7.83 9.28
C ASP A 95 12.40 -7.16 8.00
N ASN A 96 13.40 -7.78 7.36
CA ASN A 96 14.16 -7.20 6.25
C ASN A 96 14.06 -8.08 5.01
N PHE A 97 12.86 -8.58 4.72
CA PHE A 97 12.64 -9.38 3.53
C PHE A 97 12.50 -8.46 2.32
N ILE A 98 13.39 -8.64 1.34
CA ILE A 98 13.44 -7.81 0.13
C ILE A 98 13.13 -8.69 -1.08
N VAL A 99 12.17 -8.25 -1.89
CA VAL A 99 11.84 -8.87 -3.18
C VAL A 99 12.31 -7.97 -4.30
N LEU A 100 13.06 -8.54 -5.23
CA LEU A 100 13.37 -7.91 -6.51
C LEU A 100 12.29 -8.32 -7.51
N HIS A 101 11.51 -7.34 -7.99
CA HIS A 101 10.45 -7.52 -8.96
C HIS A 101 10.71 -6.65 -10.20
N ASN A 102 10.00 -6.91 -11.31
CA ASN A 102 10.19 -6.14 -12.53
C ASN A 102 9.79 -4.65 -12.39
N ASN A 103 8.92 -4.32 -11.43
CA ASN A 103 8.47 -2.96 -11.14
C ASN A 103 9.30 -2.28 -10.04
N GLY A 104 10.30 -2.95 -9.45
CA GLY A 104 11.21 -2.36 -8.47
C GLY A 104 11.62 -3.30 -7.34
N ILE A 105 12.23 -2.70 -6.31
CA ILE A 105 12.65 -3.37 -5.08
C ILE A 105 11.57 -3.13 -4.01
N HIS A 106 11.09 -4.22 -3.40
CA HIS A 106 10.04 -4.17 -2.39
C HIS A 106 10.54 -4.69 -1.05
N SER A 107 10.38 -3.88 0.00
CA SER A 107 10.54 -4.33 1.39
C SER A 107 9.20 -4.87 1.88
N MET A 108 9.16 -6.12 2.36
CA MET A 108 7.94 -6.77 2.84
C MET A 108 8.08 -7.24 4.28
N GLY A 109 6.99 -7.10 5.04
CA GLY A 109 6.83 -7.72 6.36
C GLY A 109 6.41 -9.17 6.19
N LEU A 110 7.12 -10.09 6.86
CA LEU A 110 6.79 -11.52 6.85
C LEU A 110 6.53 -12.00 8.27
N ASP A 111 5.52 -12.85 8.40
CA ASP A 111 5.21 -13.58 9.62
C ASP A 111 5.26 -15.09 9.34
N PHE A 112 5.70 -15.90 10.33
CA PHE A 112 5.77 -17.36 10.27
C PHE A 112 4.85 -18.00 11.32
#